data_AF-A0A3C1KLA6-F1
#
_entry.id   AF-A0A3C1KLA6-F1
#
_cell.length_a   1.000
_cell.length_b   1.000
_cell.length_c   1.000
_cell.angle_alpha   90.00
_cell.angle_beta   90.00
_cell.angle_gamma   90.00
#
_symmetry.space_group_name_H-M   'P 1'
#
loop_
_entity.id
_entity.type
_entity.pdbx_description
1 polymer ?
#
loop_
_entity_poly.entity_id
_entity_poly.type
_entity_poly.pdbx_seq_one_letter_code
_entity_poly.pdbx_strand_id
1 'polypeptide(L)'
;MNVSGEGAGLDRALAQALCRFYGCEADWFTLTVMATSQALQAGHSCLFLPDWAARGVGGSATDGTLPALSDWLQQLGALPLEPGRNTPLVLDGQRLYLRRYWQFEQNLAAALRPRLQPSPVADLERARAVLDTLFPPRTAGEPPDWQKVAAANALLQAFTVVAGGPGTGKTYTVTRLLACLITCLSTEHDVPLVIRMAAPTGKAAQRLAESIAAARIELAGLVPAAVLSAIPDSGITLHRLLGVMRNSPGFRHNASNPLQLDILVVDEASMVDLPLMTRLFQALPARCRVILLGDPDQLPSVAAGSVLADLAALAPCDYSAQRLAALAGLGVTLDAAEPGAVEADYLTTLRQSRRFDASGGIGELARQVLAGDGAGSLQTLATAGEVLALQDRTRSAAVVTRWLDTHYRPIAEAQGLDEAFQALQRFRILCPARGGPWGVEAINRLALARMNPAGLAHYRGKPI
;
A
#
# COMPACT_ATOMS: atom_id res chain seq x y z
N MET A 1 24.52 -8.54 -8.09
CA MET A 1 23.52 -9.28 -7.28
C MET A 1 23.54 -10.72 -7.75
N ASN A 2 23.58 -11.68 -6.80
CA ASN A 2 23.96 -13.07 -7.04
C ASN A 2 23.00 -13.81 -7.99
N VAL A 3 23.49 -14.10 -9.21
CA VAL A 3 22.89 -15.09 -10.14
C VAL A 3 23.17 -16.55 -9.68
N SER A 4 23.88 -16.72 -8.57
CA SER A 4 24.11 -17.99 -7.89
C SER A 4 23.05 -18.34 -6.82
N GLY A 5 21.96 -17.57 -6.71
CA GLY A 5 20.84 -17.87 -5.82
C GLY A 5 19.80 -18.80 -6.47
N GLU A 6 19.03 -19.50 -5.63
CA GLU A 6 17.99 -20.49 -6.02
C GLU A 6 16.99 -19.98 -7.10
N GLY A 7 16.79 -18.66 -7.25
CA GLY A 7 15.90 -18.06 -8.25
C GLY A 7 16.37 -18.18 -9.71
N ALA A 8 17.68 -18.22 -9.96
CA ALA A 8 18.21 -18.27 -11.33
C ALA A 8 17.86 -19.58 -12.07
N GLY A 9 17.63 -20.67 -11.32
CA GLY A 9 17.20 -21.95 -11.87
C GLY A 9 15.77 -21.92 -12.41
N LEU A 10 14.85 -21.25 -11.69
CA LEU A 10 13.46 -21.12 -12.12
C LEU A 10 13.34 -20.24 -13.37
N ASP A 11 14.06 -19.12 -13.41
CA ASP A 11 14.01 -18.18 -14.53
C ASP A 11 14.53 -18.83 -15.83
N ARG A 12 15.63 -19.59 -15.74
CA ARG A 12 16.17 -20.33 -16.87
C ARG A 12 15.24 -21.47 -17.32
N ALA A 13 14.62 -22.19 -16.39
CA ALA A 13 13.66 -23.24 -16.72
C ALA A 13 12.41 -22.66 -17.40
N LEU A 14 11.92 -21.51 -16.93
CA LEU A 14 10.81 -20.77 -17.54
C LEU A 14 11.18 -20.33 -18.97
N ALA A 15 12.37 -19.73 -19.15
CA ALA A 15 12.86 -19.32 -20.46
C ALA A 15 12.92 -20.50 -21.43
N GLN A 16 13.54 -21.62 -21.05
CA GLN A 16 13.60 -22.82 -21.88
C GLN A 16 12.20 -23.37 -22.24
N ALA A 17 11.25 -23.36 -21.30
CA ALA A 17 9.89 -23.80 -21.57
C ALA A 17 9.19 -22.89 -22.58
N LEU A 18 9.35 -21.57 -22.46
CA LEU A 18 8.76 -20.61 -23.38
C LEU A 18 9.44 -20.61 -24.76
N CYS A 19 10.77 -20.76 -24.84
CA CYS A 19 11.47 -20.94 -26.11
C CYS A 19 10.92 -22.13 -26.89
N ARG A 20 10.72 -23.29 -26.21
CA ARG A 20 10.07 -24.46 -26.82
C ARG A 20 8.63 -24.21 -27.23
N PHE A 21 7.84 -23.51 -26.40
CA PHE A 21 6.44 -23.21 -26.69
C PHE A 21 6.28 -22.33 -27.95
N TYR A 22 7.13 -21.33 -28.11
CA TYR A 22 7.07 -20.40 -29.24
C TYR A 22 7.92 -20.83 -30.44
N GLY A 23 8.68 -21.93 -30.34
CA GLY A 23 9.61 -22.36 -31.38
C GLY A 23 10.74 -21.35 -31.66
N CYS A 24 11.10 -20.54 -30.65
CA CYS A 24 12.12 -19.50 -30.77
C CYS A 24 13.30 -19.83 -29.85
N GLU A 25 14.38 -20.36 -30.43
CA GLU A 25 15.60 -20.74 -29.69
C GLU A 25 16.67 -19.64 -29.70
N ALA A 26 16.32 -18.43 -30.14
CA ALA A 26 17.26 -17.33 -30.22
C ALA A 26 17.63 -16.79 -28.81
N ASP A 27 18.90 -16.46 -28.63
CA ASP A 27 19.43 -15.97 -27.34
C ASP A 27 18.68 -14.73 -26.85
N TRP A 28 18.35 -13.81 -27.74
CA TRP A 28 17.60 -12.59 -27.41
C TRP A 28 16.24 -12.89 -26.76
N PHE A 29 15.57 -13.97 -27.19
CA PHE A 29 14.25 -14.34 -26.65
C PHE A 29 14.38 -14.97 -25.27
N THR A 30 15.40 -15.82 -25.08
CA THR A 30 15.76 -16.37 -23.75
C THR A 30 16.02 -15.24 -22.76
N LEU A 31 16.84 -14.26 -23.15
CA LEU A 31 17.13 -13.07 -22.34
C LEU A 31 15.89 -12.22 -22.08
N THR A 32 15.01 -12.08 -23.06
CA THR A 32 13.74 -11.35 -22.92
C THR A 32 12.84 -11.98 -21.86
N VAL A 33 12.73 -13.31 -21.85
CA VAL A 33 11.94 -14.02 -20.83
C VAL A 33 12.58 -13.87 -19.45
N MET A 34 13.90 -13.99 -19.36
CA MET A 34 14.62 -13.77 -18.09
C MET A 34 14.43 -12.34 -17.58
N ALA A 35 14.55 -11.33 -18.44
CA ALA A 35 14.29 -9.94 -18.10
C ALA A 35 12.85 -9.73 -17.61
N THR A 36 11.87 -10.39 -18.25
CA THR A 36 10.47 -10.36 -17.81
C THR A 36 10.30 -10.95 -16.41
N SER A 37 10.95 -12.09 -16.12
CA SER A 37 10.93 -12.69 -14.79
C SER A 37 11.62 -11.82 -13.74
N GLN A 38 12.74 -11.19 -14.10
CA GLN A 38 13.45 -10.26 -13.22
C GLN A 38 12.64 -9.01 -12.93
N ALA A 39 11.94 -8.44 -13.92
CA ALA A 39 11.04 -7.32 -13.71
C ALA A 39 9.93 -7.68 -12.70
N LEU A 40 9.39 -8.90 -12.78
CA LEU A 40 8.42 -9.42 -11.82
C LEU A 40 9.00 -9.60 -10.41
N GLN A 41 10.22 -10.13 -10.29
CA GLN A 41 10.92 -10.24 -9.00
C GLN A 41 11.22 -8.86 -8.40
N ALA A 42 11.44 -7.85 -9.24
CA ALA A 42 11.61 -6.46 -8.83
C ALA A 42 10.28 -5.75 -8.51
N GLY A 43 9.14 -6.42 -8.64
CA GLY A 43 7.82 -5.90 -8.28
C GLY A 43 7.06 -5.25 -9.43
N HIS A 44 7.57 -5.25 -10.67
CA HIS A 44 6.84 -4.75 -11.83
C HIS A 44 5.88 -5.81 -12.39
N SER A 45 4.66 -5.44 -12.76
CA SER A 45 3.70 -6.35 -13.40
C SER A 45 4.11 -6.77 -14.82
N CYS A 46 4.98 -5.97 -15.46
CA CYS A 46 5.48 -6.18 -16.82
C CYS A 46 6.93 -5.74 -16.99
N LEU A 47 7.50 -6.15 -18.12
CA LEU A 47 8.73 -5.63 -18.66
C LEU A 47 8.41 -4.44 -19.57
N PHE A 48 8.76 -3.22 -19.15
CA PHE A 48 8.71 -2.06 -20.02
C PHE A 48 9.97 -2.04 -20.90
N LEU A 49 9.80 -2.37 -22.19
CA LEU A 49 10.90 -2.61 -23.12
C LEU A 49 11.85 -1.39 -23.28
N PRO A 50 11.38 -0.13 -23.31
CA PRO A 50 12.26 1.03 -23.47
C PRO A 50 13.30 1.17 -22.35
N ASP A 51 12.91 0.96 -21.09
CA ASP A 51 13.82 1.06 -19.94
C ASP A 51 14.94 0.03 -20.03
N TRP A 52 14.63 -1.15 -20.55
CA TRP A 52 15.57 -2.25 -20.67
C TRP A 52 16.44 -2.13 -21.92
N ALA A 53 15.89 -1.62 -23.02
CA ALA A 53 16.67 -1.28 -24.20
C ALA A 53 17.68 -0.15 -23.90
N ALA A 54 17.30 0.84 -23.09
CA ALA A 54 18.17 1.95 -22.69
C ALA A 54 19.32 1.55 -21.76
N ARG A 55 19.19 0.45 -21.00
CA ARG A 55 20.29 -0.11 -20.19
C ARG A 55 21.42 -0.67 -21.05
N GLY A 56 21.19 -0.86 -22.34
CA GLY A 56 22.18 -1.31 -23.31
C GLY A 56 22.61 -2.76 -23.11
N VAL A 57 23.65 -3.13 -23.86
CA VAL A 57 24.32 -4.42 -23.83
C VAL A 57 25.13 -4.53 -22.53
N GLY A 58 24.56 -5.13 -21.49
CA GLY A 58 25.31 -5.49 -20.29
C GLY A 58 24.88 -4.75 -19.03
N GLY A 59 23.95 -5.38 -18.31
CA GLY A 59 23.53 -4.98 -16.97
C GLY A 59 23.24 -6.19 -16.11
N SER A 60 24.29 -6.97 -15.84
CA SER A 60 24.38 -8.19 -15.01
C SER A 60 24.28 -9.57 -15.72
N ALA A 61 25.44 -10.23 -15.80
CA ALA A 61 25.70 -11.69 -15.74
C ALA A 61 24.86 -12.67 -16.57
N THR A 62 24.34 -12.26 -17.73
CA THR A 62 23.94 -13.17 -18.80
C THR A 62 24.75 -12.84 -20.05
N ASP A 63 25.50 -13.81 -20.58
CA ASP A 63 26.39 -13.67 -21.75
C ASP A 63 25.62 -13.44 -23.06
N GLY A 64 24.88 -12.35 -23.16
CA GLY A 64 24.18 -11.96 -24.38
C GLY A 64 23.53 -10.59 -24.30
N THR A 65 23.09 -10.11 -25.46
CA THR A 65 22.69 -8.74 -25.70
C THR A 65 21.20 -8.62 -25.94
N LEU A 66 20.50 -7.76 -25.20
CA LEU A 66 19.11 -7.41 -25.54
C LEU A 66 19.09 -6.55 -26.83
N PRO A 67 18.11 -6.73 -27.73
CA PRO A 67 18.05 -5.97 -28.98
C PRO A 67 17.73 -4.49 -28.75
N ALA A 68 18.02 -3.65 -29.75
CA ALA A 68 17.51 -2.27 -29.80
C ALA A 68 15.97 -2.27 -29.83
N LEU A 69 15.32 -1.25 -29.27
CA LEU A 69 13.86 -1.24 -29.07
C LEU A 69 13.05 -1.51 -30.35
N SER A 70 13.45 -0.91 -31.48
CA SER A 70 12.77 -1.12 -32.78
C SER A 70 12.81 -2.58 -33.21
N ASP A 71 14.00 -3.16 -33.18
CA ASP A 71 14.25 -4.53 -33.62
C ASP A 71 13.61 -5.52 -32.66
N TRP A 72 13.63 -5.21 -31.36
CA TRP A 72 13.01 -6.01 -30.31
C TRP A 72 11.49 -6.10 -30.50
N LEU A 73 10.84 -4.96 -30.76
CA LEU A 73 9.40 -4.90 -31.05
C LEU A 73 9.06 -5.63 -32.34
N GLN A 74 9.88 -5.50 -33.39
CA GLN A 74 9.67 -6.23 -34.64
C GLN A 74 9.77 -7.74 -34.46
N GLN A 75 10.80 -8.21 -33.75
CA GLN A 75 11.01 -9.63 -33.47
C GLN A 75 9.92 -10.22 -32.58
N LEU A 76 9.51 -9.50 -31.53
CA LEU A 76 8.40 -9.91 -30.68
C LEU A 76 7.06 -9.89 -31.43
N GLY A 77 6.85 -8.92 -32.33
CA GLY A 77 5.65 -8.82 -33.16
C GLY A 77 5.49 -9.94 -34.18
N ALA A 78 6.57 -10.68 -34.50
CA ALA A 78 6.52 -11.87 -35.34
C ALA A 78 6.02 -13.12 -34.57
N LEU A 79 5.96 -13.05 -33.24
CA LEU A 79 5.44 -14.11 -32.37
C LEU A 79 3.96 -13.86 -32.02
N PRO A 80 3.17 -14.91 -31.72
CA PRO A 80 1.74 -14.78 -31.40
C PRO A 80 1.51 -14.24 -29.97
N LEU A 81 1.91 -12.99 -29.73
CA LEU A 81 1.91 -12.35 -28.42
C LEU A 81 0.77 -11.35 -28.23
N GLU A 82 -0.09 -11.17 -29.24
CA GLU A 82 -1.21 -10.22 -29.14
C GLU A 82 -2.16 -10.51 -27.96
N PRO A 83 -2.72 -9.45 -27.33
CA PRO A 83 -3.60 -9.59 -26.17
C PRO A 83 -4.78 -10.54 -26.36
N GLY A 84 -5.35 -10.59 -27.57
CA GLY A 84 -6.53 -11.41 -27.88
C GLY A 84 -6.27 -12.92 -27.97
N ARG A 85 -5.02 -13.38 -28.05
CA ARG A 85 -4.69 -14.82 -28.07
C ARG A 85 -4.64 -15.40 -26.66
N ASN A 86 -4.67 -16.73 -26.51
CA ASN A 86 -4.44 -17.38 -25.21
C ASN A 86 -3.02 -17.98 -25.14
N THR A 87 -2.01 -17.12 -25.09
CA THR A 87 -0.58 -17.52 -25.05
C THR A 87 0.08 -17.11 -23.73
N PRO A 88 1.15 -17.78 -23.26
CA PRO A 88 1.77 -17.48 -21.96
C PRO A 88 2.31 -16.06 -21.78
N LEU A 89 2.65 -15.38 -22.88
CA LEU A 89 3.17 -14.01 -22.89
C LEU A 89 2.16 -13.09 -23.60
N VAL A 90 2.19 -11.81 -23.26
CA VAL A 90 1.41 -10.76 -23.94
C VAL A 90 2.31 -9.59 -24.24
N LEU A 91 2.34 -9.16 -25.51
CA LEU A 91 2.89 -7.88 -25.92
C LEU A 91 1.73 -6.89 -26.07
N ASP A 92 1.71 -5.86 -25.23
CA ASP A 92 0.71 -4.79 -25.25
C ASP A 92 1.43 -3.44 -25.39
N GLY A 93 1.44 -2.90 -26.61
CA GLY A 93 2.27 -1.76 -26.97
C GLY A 93 3.76 -2.07 -26.79
N GLN A 94 4.40 -1.36 -25.85
CA GLN A 94 5.83 -1.51 -25.52
C GLN A 94 6.07 -2.28 -24.20
N ARG A 95 5.05 -2.98 -23.70
CA ARG A 95 5.10 -3.74 -22.45
C ARG A 95 4.93 -5.22 -22.73
N LEU A 96 5.85 -6.03 -22.20
CA LEU A 96 5.79 -7.48 -22.28
C LEU A 96 5.40 -8.06 -20.92
N TYR A 97 4.39 -8.92 -20.90
CA TYR A 97 3.82 -9.49 -19.68
C TYR A 97 3.90 -11.02 -19.69
N LEU A 98 3.95 -11.61 -18.49
CA LEU A 98 3.32 -12.93 -18.33
C LEU A 98 1.80 -12.75 -18.34
N ARG A 99 1.10 -13.58 -19.12
CA ARG A 99 -0.36 -13.51 -19.35
C ARG A 99 -1.18 -13.26 -18.08
N ARG A 100 -0.82 -13.95 -16.99
CA ARG A 100 -1.53 -13.84 -15.71
C ARG A 100 -1.56 -12.41 -15.15
N TYR A 101 -0.46 -11.65 -15.29
CA TYR A 101 -0.37 -10.29 -14.77
C TYR A 101 -1.06 -9.28 -15.68
N TRP A 102 -0.93 -9.46 -17.00
CA TRP A 102 -1.75 -8.70 -17.95
C TRP A 102 -3.24 -8.88 -17.64
N GLN A 103 -3.69 -10.12 -17.42
CA GLN A 103 -5.08 -10.40 -17.07
C GLN A 103 -5.48 -9.76 -15.72
N PHE A 104 -4.59 -9.72 -14.73
CA PHE A 104 -4.88 -9.03 -13.48
C PHE A 104 -5.07 -7.52 -13.69
N GLU A 105 -4.20 -6.86 -14.46
CA GLU A 105 -4.38 -5.43 -14.79
C GLU A 105 -5.70 -5.17 -15.50
N GLN A 106 -6.01 -5.95 -16.54
CA GLN A 106 -7.25 -5.77 -17.30
C GLN A 106 -8.49 -6.01 -16.44
N ASN A 107 -8.48 -7.06 -15.62
CA ASN A 107 -9.60 -7.38 -14.72
C ASN A 107 -9.81 -6.30 -13.67
N LEU A 108 -8.73 -5.79 -13.07
CA LEU A 108 -8.80 -4.73 -12.07
C LEU A 108 -9.30 -3.43 -12.71
N ALA A 109 -8.75 -3.04 -13.86
CA ALA A 109 -9.19 -1.85 -14.59
C ALA A 109 -10.69 -1.94 -14.98
N ALA A 110 -11.13 -3.10 -15.47
CA ALA A 110 -12.54 -3.34 -15.80
C ALA A 110 -13.45 -3.27 -14.56
N ALA A 111 -12.98 -3.76 -13.40
CA ALA A 111 -13.75 -3.69 -12.16
C ALA A 111 -13.77 -2.29 -11.53
N LEU A 112 -12.72 -1.48 -11.73
CA LEU A 112 -12.64 -0.11 -11.22
C LEU A 112 -13.47 0.86 -12.06
N ARG A 113 -13.44 0.76 -13.39
CA ARG A 113 -14.04 1.75 -14.31
C ARG A 113 -15.49 2.14 -13.97
N PRO A 114 -16.43 1.21 -13.65
CA PRO A 114 -17.78 1.58 -13.26
C PRO A 114 -17.86 2.35 -11.92
N ARG A 115 -16.91 2.09 -11.00
CA ARG A 115 -16.87 2.71 -9.66
C ARG A 115 -16.22 4.09 -9.64
N LEU A 116 -15.50 4.45 -10.72
CA LEU A 116 -14.95 5.79 -10.94
C LEU A 116 -16.02 6.79 -11.39
N GLN A 117 -17.21 6.32 -11.78
CA GLN A 117 -18.30 7.22 -12.14
C GLN A 117 -18.86 7.94 -10.89
N PRO A 118 -19.30 9.21 -11.02
CA PRO A 118 -19.97 9.92 -9.94
C PRO A 118 -21.15 9.11 -9.39
N SER A 119 -21.24 9.02 -8.07
CA SER A 119 -22.32 8.34 -7.35
C SER A 119 -22.65 9.10 -6.07
N PRO A 120 -23.15 10.35 -6.20
CA PRO A 120 -23.46 11.19 -5.06
C PRO A 120 -24.53 10.57 -4.17
N VAL A 121 -24.44 10.85 -2.87
CA VAL A 121 -25.55 10.65 -1.94
C VAL A 121 -26.73 11.52 -2.36
N ALA A 122 -27.96 11.07 -2.07
CA ALA A 122 -29.17 11.73 -2.53
C ALA A 122 -29.38 13.12 -1.89
N ASP A 123 -29.08 13.25 -0.60
CA ASP A 123 -29.31 14.47 0.18
C ASP A 123 -27.99 15.19 0.47
N LEU A 124 -27.63 16.15 -0.39
CA LEU A 124 -26.40 16.93 -0.27
C LEU A 124 -26.47 17.97 0.86
N GLU A 125 -27.66 18.46 1.21
CA GLU A 125 -27.82 19.42 2.32
C GLU A 125 -27.57 18.73 3.66
N ARG A 126 -28.15 17.55 3.86
CA ARG A 126 -27.85 16.71 5.02
C ARG A 126 -26.38 16.33 5.07
N ALA A 127 -25.79 15.97 3.92
CA ALA A 127 -24.36 15.66 3.85
C ALA A 127 -23.49 16.83 4.28
N ARG A 128 -23.80 18.05 3.81
CA ARG A 128 -23.10 19.28 4.21
C ARG A 128 -23.22 19.55 5.72
N ALA A 129 -24.42 19.45 6.28
CA ALA A 129 -24.65 19.68 7.71
C ALA A 129 -23.84 18.70 8.59
N VAL A 130 -23.78 17.43 8.20
CA VAL A 130 -22.98 16.41 8.90
C VAL A 130 -21.49 16.69 8.77
N LEU A 131 -21.02 17.08 7.58
CA LEU A 131 -19.63 17.46 7.36
C LEU A 131 -19.23 18.67 8.23
N ASP A 132 -20.06 19.70 8.31
CA ASP A 132 -19.80 20.90 9.13
C ASP A 132 -19.78 20.58 10.64
N THR A 133 -20.58 19.60 11.07
CA THR A 133 -20.59 19.12 12.46
C THR A 133 -19.31 18.33 12.80
N LEU A 134 -18.86 17.47 11.89
CA LEU A 134 -17.72 16.57 12.12
C LEU A 134 -16.36 17.23 11.89
N PHE A 135 -16.33 18.26 11.05
CA PHE A 135 -15.13 19.01 10.68
C PHE A 135 -15.40 20.51 10.91
N PRO A 136 -15.10 21.01 12.13
CA PRO A 136 -15.38 22.40 12.48
C PRO A 136 -14.65 23.36 11.52
N PRO A 137 -15.23 24.54 11.28
CA PRO A 137 -14.68 25.52 10.35
C PRO A 137 -13.28 25.97 10.80
N ARG A 138 -12.37 26.05 9.84
CA ARG A 138 -11.03 26.61 10.03
C ARG A 138 -11.05 28.13 9.93
N THR A 139 -10.03 28.76 10.51
CA THR A 139 -9.84 30.22 10.45
C THR A 139 -9.63 30.68 9.02
N ALA A 140 -10.12 31.88 8.67
CA ALA A 140 -9.89 32.45 7.34
C ALA A 140 -8.39 32.58 7.05
N GLY A 141 -7.94 32.07 5.89
CA GLY A 141 -6.54 32.06 5.48
C GLY A 141 -5.77 30.76 5.79
N GLU A 142 -6.37 29.82 6.52
CA GLU A 142 -5.78 28.47 6.66
C GLU A 142 -5.96 27.65 5.38
N PRO A 143 -5.01 26.75 5.06
CA PRO A 143 -5.16 25.82 3.95
C PRO A 143 -6.41 24.93 4.13
N PRO A 144 -7.00 24.44 3.02
CA PRO A 144 -8.16 23.57 3.07
C PRO A 144 -7.99 22.38 4.02
N ASP A 145 -9.06 22.04 4.74
CA ASP A 145 -9.06 20.82 5.55
C ASP A 145 -9.16 19.59 4.64
N TRP A 146 -8.01 19.04 4.27
CA TRP A 146 -7.95 17.85 3.42
C TRP A 146 -8.65 16.62 4.01
N GLN A 147 -8.86 16.56 5.32
CA GLN A 147 -9.65 15.48 5.95
C GLN A 147 -11.15 15.69 5.68
N LYS A 148 -11.65 16.93 5.76
CA LYS A 148 -13.01 17.29 5.33
C LYS A 148 -13.22 17.06 3.83
N VAL A 149 -12.24 17.46 3.01
CA VAL A 149 -12.25 17.21 1.56
C VAL A 149 -12.38 15.71 1.27
N ALA A 150 -11.59 14.86 1.93
CA ALA A 150 -11.65 13.41 1.73
C ALA A 150 -13.02 12.83 2.10
N ALA A 151 -13.60 13.28 3.22
CA ALA A 151 -14.93 12.86 3.64
C ALA A 151 -16.03 13.31 2.67
N ALA A 152 -15.98 14.56 2.20
CA ALA A 152 -16.91 15.09 1.21
C ALA A 152 -16.78 14.35 -0.14
N ASN A 153 -15.56 14.10 -0.60
CA ASN A 153 -15.31 13.41 -1.85
C ASN A 153 -15.85 11.97 -1.86
N ALA A 154 -15.74 11.26 -0.73
CA ALA A 154 -16.28 9.90 -0.58
C ALA A 154 -17.82 9.83 -0.62
N LEU A 155 -18.52 10.94 -0.31
CA LEU A 155 -19.98 11.03 -0.48
C LEU A 155 -20.38 11.12 -1.96
N LEU A 156 -19.46 11.57 -2.83
CA LEU A 156 -19.74 11.86 -4.23
C LEU A 156 -19.41 10.72 -5.20
N GLN A 157 -18.86 9.60 -4.73
CA GLN A 157 -18.49 8.45 -5.58
C GLN A 157 -18.41 7.13 -4.82
N ALA A 158 -18.37 6.03 -5.55
CA ALA A 158 -18.32 4.69 -4.95
C ALA A 158 -16.90 4.19 -4.66
N PHE A 159 -15.88 4.70 -5.33
CA PHE A 159 -14.48 4.34 -5.08
C PHE A 159 -13.68 5.57 -4.68
N THR A 160 -13.01 5.51 -3.52
CA THR A 160 -12.20 6.62 -3.03
C THR A 160 -10.87 6.11 -2.48
N VAL A 161 -9.81 6.85 -2.77
CA VAL A 161 -8.47 6.65 -2.23
C VAL A 161 -8.14 7.85 -1.34
N VAL A 162 -7.86 7.57 -0.08
CA VAL A 162 -7.35 8.58 0.87
C VAL A 162 -5.89 8.28 1.12
N ALA A 163 -5.04 9.02 0.41
CA ALA A 163 -3.60 8.93 0.49
C ALA A 163 -3.05 9.83 1.59
N GLY A 164 -1.88 9.50 2.14
CA GLY A 164 -1.10 10.44 2.94
C GLY A 164 -0.07 9.73 3.79
N GLY A 165 0.97 10.47 4.17
CA GLY A 165 2.08 9.95 4.97
C GLY A 165 1.69 9.46 6.37
N PRO A 166 2.66 8.93 7.13
CA PRO A 166 2.46 8.58 8.53
C PRO A 166 2.07 9.82 9.36
N GLY A 167 1.06 9.72 10.21
CA GLY A 167 0.66 10.82 11.10
C GLY A 167 -0.25 11.89 10.49
N THR A 168 -0.70 11.72 9.24
CA THR A 168 -1.66 12.64 8.58
C THR A 168 -3.12 12.47 9.02
N GLY A 169 -3.39 11.51 9.91
CA GLY A 169 -4.72 11.25 10.44
C GLY A 169 -5.64 10.47 9.49
N LYS A 170 -5.11 9.57 8.66
CA LYS A 170 -5.92 8.69 7.79
C LYS A 170 -7.05 7.97 8.54
N THR A 171 -6.74 7.33 9.67
CA THR A 171 -7.74 6.59 10.45
C THR A 171 -8.75 7.52 11.14
N TYR A 172 -8.30 8.69 11.61
CA TYR A 172 -9.20 9.73 12.12
C TYR A 172 -10.19 10.18 11.05
N THR A 173 -9.69 10.41 9.83
CA THR A 173 -10.45 10.82 8.66
C THR A 173 -11.46 9.75 8.26
N VAL A 174 -11.04 8.47 8.16
CA VAL A 174 -11.95 7.39 7.74
C VAL A 174 -13.08 7.16 8.72
N THR A 175 -12.85 7.32 10.03
CA THR A 175 -13.90 7.14 11.03
C THR A 175 -15.00 8.19 10.87
N ARG A 176 -14.62 9.46 10.66
CA ARG A 176 -15.55 10.56 10.39
C ARG A 176 -16.23 10.42 9.03
N LEU A 177 -15.49 10.00 8.02
CA LEU A 177 -16.02 9.68 6.70
C LEU A 177 -17.09 8.57 6.77
N LEU A 178 -16.83 7.49 7.51
CA LEU A 178 -17.82 6.43 7.76
C LEU A 178 -19.05 6.99 8.47
N ALA A 179 -18.88 7.85 9.47
CA ALA A 179 -20.01 8.51 10.12
C ALA A 179 -20.84 9.36 9.13
N CYS A 180 -20.20 10.10 8.21
CA CYS A 180 -20.89 10.79 7.12
C CYS A 180 -21.67 9.82 6.24
N LEU A 181 -21.02 8.75 5.75
CA LEU A 181 -21.67 7.78 4.86
C LEU A 181 -22.85 7.10 5.52
N ILE A 182 -22.69 6.61 6.76
CA ILE A 182 -23.78 5.99 7.51
C ILE A 182 -24.95 6.96 7.65
N THR A 183 -24.67 8.20 8.07
CA THR A 183 -25.72 9.21 8.25
C THR A 183 -26.43 9.56 6.94
N CYS A 184 -25.71 9.65 5.82
CA CYS A 184 -26.29 10.07 4.54
C CYS A 184 -26.94 8.93 3.74
N LEU A 185 -26.50 7.69 3.95
CA LEU A 185 -27.00 6.52 3.23
C LEU A 185 -28.08 5.77 4.00
N SER A 186 -28.14 5.91 5.33
CA SER A 186 -29.19 5.25 6.12
C SER A 186 -30.49 6.03 6.01
N THR A 187 -31.54 5.35 5.54
CA THR A 187 -32.92 5.84 5.62
C THR A 187 -33.62 5.21 6.83
N GLU A 188 -34.64 5.86 7.39
CA GLU A 188 -35.34 5.39 8.60
C GLU A 188 -35.98 3.99 8.46
N HIS A 189 -36.13 3.49 7.24
CA HIS A 189 -36.77 2.22 6.92
C HIS A 189 -35.83 1.20 6.27
N ASP A 190 -34.51 1.48 6.20
CA ASP A 190 -33.56 0.61 5.50
C ASP A 190 -32.93 -0.47 6.38
N VAL A 191 -32.47 -1.52 5.70
CA VAL A 191 -31.59 -2.53 6.31
C VAL A 191 -30.28 -1.87 6.74
N PRO A 192 -29.72 -2.17 7.93
CA PRO A 192 -28.48 -1.57 8.37
C PRO A 192 -27.33 -1.88 7.41
N LEU A 193 -26.53 -0.86 7.09
CA LEU A 193 -25.37 -0.99 6.21
C LEU A 193 -24.37 -1.99 6.77
N VAL A 194 -23.97 -2.96 5.95
CA VAL A 194 -22.97 -3.94 6.30
C VAL A 194 -21.59 -3.39 5.96
N ILE A 195 -20.90 -2.89 6.98
CA ILE A 195 -19.57 -2.29 6.86
C ILE A 195 -18.50 -3.30 7.28
N ARG A 196 -17.41 -3.38 6.51
CA ARG A 196 -16.23 -4.18 6.83
C ARG A 196 -14.96 -3.35 6.72
N MET A 197 -14.03 -3.63 7.63
CA MET A 197 -12.69 -3.06 7.62
C MET A 197 -11.68 -4.19 7.44
N ALA A 198 -10.74 -3.99 6.53
CA ALA A 198 -9.71 -4.97 6.24
C ALA A 198 -8.33 -4.34 6.10
N ALA A 199 -7.31 -5.15 6.32
CA ALA A 199 -5.91 -4.77 6.09
C ALA A 199 -5.14 -5.98 5.51
N PRO A 200 -3.99 -5.78 4.86
CA PRO A 200 -3.22 -6.88 4.27
C PRO A 200 -2.61 -7.81 5.33
N THR A 201 -2.29 -7.31 6.53
CA THR A 201 -1.66 -8.07 7.61
C THR A 201 -2.47 -8.02 8.90
N GLY A 202 -2.30 -9.04 9.75
CA GLY A 202 -3.00 -9.10 11.05
C GLY A 202 -2.63 -7.94 11.98
N LYS A 203 -1.35 -7.53 11.97
CA LYS A 203 -0.89 -6.39 12.76
C LYS A 203 -1.50 -5.07 12.30
N ALA A 204 -1.62 -4.87 10.99
CA ALA A 204 -2.31 -3.69 10.44
C ALA A 204 -3.80 -3.71 10.81
N ALA A 205 -4.47 -4.86 10.69
CA ALA A 205 -5.88 -4.99 11.07
C ALA A 205 -6.12 -4.69 12.56
N GLN A 206 -5.23 -5.13 13.45
CA GLN A 206 -5.30 -4.82 14.87
C GLN A 206 -5.11 -3.33 15.14
N ARG A 207 -4.09 -2.69 14.53
CA ARG A 207 -3.84 -1.25 14.69
C ARG A 207 -4.99 -0.39 14.17
N LEU A 208 -5.62 -0.83 13.08
CA LEU A 208 -6.83 -0.22 12.55
C LEU A 208 -7.95 -0.30 13.60
N ALA A 209 -8.20 -1.47 14.18
CA ALA A 209 -9.22 -1.65 15.22
C ALA A 209 -8.98 -0.73 16.44
N GLU A 210 -7.76 -0.68 16.96
CA GLU A 210 -7.37 0.19 18.09
C GLU A 210 -7.60 1.68 17.78
N SER A 211 -7.20 2.10 16.58
CA SER A 211 -7.32 3.50 16.14
C SER A 211 -8.77 3.91 15.91
N ILE A 212 -9.60 3.02 15.36
CA ILE A 212 -11.04 3.24 15.19
C ILE A 212 -11.74 3.28 16.54
N ALA A 213 -11.39 2.40 17.48
CA ALA A 213 -11.95 2.42 18.83
C ALA A 213 -11.68 3.76 19.54
N ALA A 214 -10.45 4.29 19.45
CA ALA A 214 -10.13 5.61 19.97
C ALA A 214 -10.92 6.73 19.27
N ALA A 215 -11.00 6.71 17.94
CA ALA A 215 -11.74 7.71 17.16
C ALA A 215 -13.26 7.67 17.43
N ARG A 216 -13.83 6.50 17.73
CA ARG A 216 -15.24 6.35 18.13
C ARG A 216 -15.53 7.03 19.46
N ILE A 217 -14.60 7.01 20.42
CA ILE A 217 -14.75 7.73 21.69
C ILE A 217 -14.82 9.25 21.43
N GLU A 218 -13.97 9.78 20.55
CA GLU A 218 -14.01 11.20 20.17
C GLU A 218 -15.28 11.61 19.42
N LEU A 219 -15.87 10.68 18.67
CA LEU A 219 -17.13 10.91 17.96
C LEU A 219 -18.35 10.84 18.88
N ALA A 220 -18.21 10.29 20.09
CA ALA A 220 -19.31 10.21 21.04
C ALA A 220 -19.79 11.62 21.40
N GLY A 221 -21.07 11.89 21.16
CA GLY A 221 -21.68 13.21 21.36
C GLY A 221 -21.71 14.11 20.12
N LEU A 222 -20.95 13.80 19.08
CA LEU A 222 -21.03 14.50 17.77
C LEU A 222 -22.00 13.82 16.80
N VAL A 223 -22.27 12.53 17.00
CA VAL A 223 -23.16 11.74 16.14
C VAL A 223 -24.18 10.94 16.97
N PRO A 224 -25.35 10.59 16.39
CA PRO A 224 -26.30 9.70 17.05
C PRO A 224 -25.70 8.34 17.42
N ALA A 225 -26.16 7.75 18.54
CA ALA A 225 -25.65 6.46 19.01
C ALA A 225 -25.79 5.33 17.97
N ALA A 226 -26.84 5.37 17.14
CA ALA A 226 -27.06 4.42 16.05
C ALA A 226 -25.97 4.50 14.96
N VAL A 227 -25.44 5.70 14.69
CA VAL A 227 -24.32 5.87 13.74
C VAL A 227 -23.05 5.30 14.35
N LEU A 228 -22.81 5.56 15.64
CA LEU A 228 -21.61 5.09 16.33
C LEU A 228 -21.57 3.56 16.47
N SER A 229 -22.73 2.90 16.62
CA SER A 229 -22.83 1.44 16.69
C SER A 229 -22.67 0.75 15.33
N ALA A 230 -23.02 1.43 14.23
CA ALA A 230 -22.81 0.93 12.88
C ALA A 230 -21.34 0.98 12.42
N ILE A 231 -20.51 1.83 13.02
CA ILE A 231 -19.06 1.86 12.74
C ILE A 231 -18.42 0.59 13.34
N PRO A 232 -17.75 -0.25 12.52
CA PRO A 232 -17.12 -1.46 13.02
C PRO A 232 -16.04 -1.17 14.06
N ASP A 233 -15.94 -2.01 15.09
CA ASP A 233 -14.94 -1.92 16.16
C ASP A 233 -13.65 -2.69 15.86
N SER A 234 -13.65 -3.49 14.80
CA SER A 234 -12.60 -4.45 14.49
C SER A 234 -12.36 -4.57 12.99
N GLY A 235 -11.11 -4.87 12.63
CA GLY A 235 -10.69 -5.18 11.27
C GLY A 235 -10.24 -6.62 11.15
N ILE A 236 -10.31 -7.18 9.94
CA ILE A 236 -9.78 -8.50 9.61
C ILE A 236 -8.72 -8.42 8.51
N THR A 237 -8.01 -9.51 8.24
CA THR A 237 -7.11 -9.52 7.08
C THR A 237 -7.91 -9.67 5.79
N LEU A 238 -7.40 -9.12 4.68
CA LEU A 238 -7.98 -9.31 3.33
C LEU A 238 -8.13 -10.81 3.00
N HIS A 239 -7.14 -11.62 3.37
CA HIS A 239 -7.18 -13.07 3.22
C HIS A 239 -8.34 -13.72 3.99
N ARG A 240 -8.59 -13.29 5.23
CA ARG A 240 -9.72 -13.77 6.02
C ARG A 240 -11.06 -13.28 5.47
N LEU A 241 -11.12 -12.04 4.99
CA LEU A 241 -12.31 -11.47 4.35
C LEU A 241 -12.71 -12.28 3.10
N LEU A 242 -11.74 -12.57 2.23
CA LEU A 242 -11.98 -13.32 0.98
C LEU A 242 -12.18 -14.83 1.23
N GLY A 243 -11.72 -15.35 2.36
CA GLY A 243 -11.84 -16.75 2.74
C GLY A 243 -10.85 -17.65 2.00
N VAL A 244 -9.61 -17.70 2.47
CA VAL A 244 -8.55 -18.59 1.93
C VAL A 244 -9.04 -20.04 1.90
N MET A 245 -8.87 -20.70 0.75
CA MET A 245 -9.14 -22.13 0.60
C MET A 245 -7.86 -22.94 0.81
N ARG A 246 -7.96 -24.07 1.51
CA ARG A 246 -6.81 -24.98 1.69
C ARG A 246 -6.38 -25.57 0.34
N ASN A 247 -5.07 -25.61 0.09
CA ASN A 247 -4.45 -26.18 -1.10
C ASN A 247 -4.97 -25.59 -2.44
N SER A 248 -5.47 -24.36 -2.43
CA SER A 248 -5.93 -23.66 -3.62
C SER A 248 -5.42 -22.22 -3.64
N PRO A 249 -4.99 -21.70 -4.81
CA PRO A 249 -4.66 -20.29 -4.96
C PRO A 249 -5.90 -19.38 -5.03
N GLY A 250 -7.11 -19.96 -4.96
CA GLY A 250 -8.38 -19.25 -5.00
C GLY A 250 -8.92 -18.86 -3.63
N PHE A 251 -9.95 -18.01 -3.64
CA PHE A 251 -10.70 -17.60 -2.47
C PHE A 251 -12.16 -18.06 -2.55
N ARG A 252 -12.78 -18.25 -1.39
CA ARG A 252 -14.20 -18.58 -1.27
C ARG A 252 -15.07 -17.50 -1.90
N HIS A 253 -14.74 -16.23 -1.65
CA HIS A 253 -15.44 -15.10 -2.23
C HIS A 253 -14.75 -14.67 -3.54
N ASN A 254 -15.56 -14.52 -4.58
CA ASN A 254 -15.15 -14.24 -5.95
C ASN A 254 -16.36 -13.72 -6.75
N ALA A 255 -16.23 -13.57 -8.07
CA ALA A 255 -17.30 -13.04 -8.91
C ALA A 255 -18.61 -13.87 -8.90
N SER A 256 -18.55 -15.20 -8.69
CA SER A 256 -19.73 -16.05 -8.59
C SER A 256 -20.28 -16.18 -7.17
N ASN A 257 -19.48 -15.82 -6.16
CA ASN A 257 -19.89 -15.75 -4.76
C ASN A 257 -19.40 -14.44 -4.12
N PRO A 258 -20.05 -13.30 -4.42
CA PRO A 258 -19.62 -12.01 -3.90
C PRO A 258 -19.66 -11.93 -2.37
N LEU A 259 -18.89 -10.98 -1.82
CA LEU A 259 -19.01 -10.57 -0.43
C LEU A 259 -20.39 -9.96 -0.16
N GLN A 260 -20.90 -10.11 1.05
CA GLN A 260 -22.16 -9.49 1.47
C GLN A 260 -21.83 -8.27 2.33
N LEU A 261 -21.52 -7.15 1.68
CA LEU A 261 -21.19 -5.88 2.32
C LEU A 261 -21.55 -4.69 1.42
N ASP A 262 -21.80 -3.55 2.05
CA ASP A 262 -22.15 -2.29 1.38
C ASP A 262 -20.97 -1.31 1.33
N ILE A 263 -20.13 -1.32 2.36
CA ILE A 263 -18.96 -0.46 2.47
C ILE A 263 -17.75 -1.31 2.90
N LEU A 264 -16.66 -1.22 2.13
CA LEU A 264 -15.37 -1.80 2.48
C LEU A 264 -14.33 -0.70 2.68
N VAL A 265 -13.69 -0.69 3.85
CA VAL A 265 -12.48 0.08 4.11
C VAL A 265 -11.28 -0.86 4.07
N VAL A 266 -10.26 -0.52 3.27
CA VAL A 266 -8.98 -1.23 3.22
C VAL A 266 -7.87 -0.32 3.71
N ASP A 267 -7.27 -0.64 4.85
CA ASP A 267 -6.10 0.08 5.39
C ASP A 267 -4.78 -0.56 4.97
N GLU A 268 -3.71 0.24 4.96
CA GLU A 268 -2.37 -0.13 4.46
C GLU A 268 -2.43 -0.68 3.01
N ALA A 269 -3.24 -0.04 2.15
CA ALA A 269 -3.44 -0.45 0.76
C ALA A 269 -2.15 -0.43 -0.08
N SER A 270 -1.14 0.33 0.34
CA SER A 270 0.23 0.35 -0.23
C SER A 270 0.89 -1.03 -0.26
N MET A 271 0.55 -1.90 0.69
CA MET A 271 1.10 -3.26 0.77
C MET A 271 0.32 -4.29 -0.07
N VAL A 272 -0.81 -3.92 -0.68
CA VAL A 272 -1.67 -4.84 -1.43
C VAL A 272 -1.16 -4.98 -2.86
N ASP A 273 -0.80 -6.21 -3.25
CA ASP A 273 -0.33 -6.52 -4.60
C ASP A 273 -1.47 -6.53 -5.63
N LEU A 274 -1.09 -6.47 -6.92
CA LEU A 274 -2.03 -6.52 -8.03
C LEU A 274 -2.92 -7.79 -8.02
N PRO A 275 -2.40 -9.02 -7.80
CA PRO A 275 -3.23 -10.23 -7.74
C PRO A 275 -4.29 -10.22 -6.63
N LEU A 276 -3.97 -9.77 -5.42
CA LEU A 276 -4.89 -9.69 -4.28
C LEU A 276 -5.91 -8.58 -4.49
N MET A 277 -5.47 -7.41 -4.96
CA MET A 277 -6.38 -6.31 -5.29
C MET A 277 -7.39 -6.72 -6.36
N THR A 278 -6.93 -7.39 -7.43
CA THR A 278 -7.82 -7.87 -8.49
C THR A 278 -8.88 -8.83 -7.94
N ARG A 279 -8.47 -9.82 -7.13
CA ARG A 279 -9.39 -10.79 -6.53
C ARG A 279 -10.35 -10.14 -5.53
N LEU A 280 -9.90 -9.13 -4.79
CA LEU A 280 -10.76 -8.33 -3.94
C LEU A 280 -11.87 -7.68 -4.76
N PHE A 281 -11.52 -6.95 -5.82
CA PHE A 281 -12.50 -6.25 -6.67
C PHE A 281 -13.44 -7.19 -7.42
N GLN A 282 -12.99 -8.39 -7.78
CA GLN A 282 -13.85 -9.43 -8.34
C GLN A 282 -14.85 -9.99 -7.33
N ALA A 283 -14.50 -10.02 -6.04
CA ALA A 283 -15.37 -10.51 -4.97
C ALA A 283 -16.35 -9.44 -4.46
N LEU A 284 -16.23 -8.18 -4.89
CA LEU A 284 -17.06 -7.08 -4.40
C LEU A 284 -18.39 -6.97 -5.15
N PRO A 285 -19.53 -6.77 -4.44
CA PRO A 285 -20.79 -6.38 -5.07
C PRO A 285 -20.65 -5.12 -5.91
N ALA A 286 -21.46 -5.01 -6.97
CA ALA A 286 -21.44 -3.86 -7.88
C ALA A 286 -21.76 -2.53 -7.16
N ARG A 287 -22.65 -2.56 -6.15
CA ARG A 287 -23.08 -1.39 -5.37
C ARG A 287 -22.16 -1.07 -4.18
N CYS A 288 -21.16 -1.90 -3.90
CA CYS A 288 -20.27 -1.70 -2.77
C CYS A 288 -19.45 -0.41 -2.94
N ARG A 289 -19.47 0.45 -1.92
CA ARG A 289 -18.52 1.57 -1.80
C ARG A 289 -17.20 1.06 -1.23
N VAL A 290 -16.08 1.52 -1.78
CA VAL A 290 -14.74 1.07 -1.41
C VAL A 290 -13.87 2.27 -1.09
N ILE A 291 -13.25 2.24 0.07
CA ILE A 291 -12.33 3.27 0.55
C ILE A 291 -10.97 2.62 0.77
N LEU A 292 -9.97 3.02 -0.02
CA LEU A 292 -8.58 2.61 0.17
C LEU A 292 -7.85 3.68 0.99
N LEU A 293 -7.16 3.26 2.04
CA LEU A 293 -6.27 4.10 2.84
C LEU A 293 -4.84 3.60 2.64
N GLY A 294 -3.91 4.53 2.41
CA GLY A 294 -2.51 4.15 2.30
C GLY A 294 -1.59 5.33 2.08
N ASP A 295 -0.33 5.01 1.92
CA ASP A 295 0.72 5.96 1.63
C ASP A 295 1.43 5.52 0.34
N PRO A 296 1.29 6.26 -0.77
CA PRO A 296 1.90 5.87 -2.04
C PRO A 296 3.44 5.90 -2.00
N ASP A 297 4.01 6.64 -1.05
CA ASP A 297 5.46 6.76 -0.87
C ASP A 297 6.04 5.71 0.09
N GLN A 298 5.18 4.88 0.69
CA GLN A 298 5.62 3.74 1.51
C GLN A 298 6.21 2.64 0.63
N LEU A 299 6.98 1.74 1.25
CA LEU A 299 7.51 0.55 0.57
C LEU A 299 6.37 -0.18 -0.17
N PRO A 300 6.57 -0.52 -1.46
CA PRO A 300 5.56 -1.19 -2.26
C PRO A 300 5.29 -2.60 -1.73
N SER A 301 4.22 -3.22 -2.24
CA SER A 301 3.93 -4.62 -1.97
C SER A 301 5.12 -5.54 -2.25
N VAL A 302 5.22 -6.65 -1.50
CA VAL A 302 6.27 -7.67 -1.67
C VAL A 302 6.11 -8.42 -3.00
N ALA A 303 4.89 -8.52 -3.52
CA ALA A 303 4.60 -9.14 -4.81
C ALA A 303 4.35 -8.08 -5.89
N ALA A 304 4.39 -8.51 -7.15
CA ALA A 304 4.37 -7.60 -8.29
C ALA A 304 3.09 -6.76 -8.42
N GLY A 305 3.27 -5.50 -8.80
CA GLY A 305 2.26 -4.48 -9.02
C GLY A 305 2.00 -3.63 -7.78
N SER A 306 2.32 -2.33 -7.87
CA SER A 306 2.06 -1.35 -6.80
C SER A 306 0.80 -0.56 -7.14
N VAL A 307 -0.37 -1.17 -6.93
CA VAL A 307 -1.65 -0.60 -7.39
C VAL A 307 -1.89 0.80 -6.80
N LEU A 308 -1.63 1.01 -5.51
CA LEU A 308 -1.87 2.30 -4.88
C LEU A 308 -0.94 3.39 -5.46
N ALA A 309 0.33 3.06 -5.66
CA ALA A 309 1.29 4.01 -6.23
C ALA A 309 0.92 4.35 -7.67
N ASP A 310 0.51 3.37 -8.48
CA ASP A 310 0.06 3.59 -9.85
C ASP A 310 -1.20 4.47 -9.88
N LEU A 311 -2.17 4.23 -8.98
CA LEU A 311 -3.37 5.07 -8.85
C LEU A 311 -3.07 6.49 -8.37
N ALA A 312 -2.03 6.68 -7.56
CA ALA A 312 -1.63 7.98 -7.03
C ALA A 312 -0.75 8.78 -7.99
N ALA A 313 0.16 8.12 -8.70
CA ALA A 313 1.06 8.73 -9.68
C ALA A 313 0.30 9.36 -10.86
N LEU A 314 -0.92 8.90 -11.11
CA LEU A 314 -1.80 9.47 -12.12
C LEU A 314 -2.26 10.89 -11.80
N ALA A 315 -2.13 11.42 -10.57
CA ALA A 315 -2.59 12.78 -10.30
C ALA A 315 -1.97 13.42 -9.03
N PRO A 316 -1.18 14.50 -9.16
CA PRO A 316 -0.79 15.34 -8.04
C PRO A 316 -1.97 16.22 -7.57
N CYS A 317 -3.06 15.62 -7.09
CA CYS A 317 -4.27 16.28 -6.59
C CYS A 317 -4.83 17.40 -7.46
N ASP A 318 -5.52 16.99 -8.53
CA ASP A 318 -6.42 17.87 -9.27
C ASP A 318 -7.77 17.16 -9.48
N TYR A 319 -8.83 17.86 -9.10
CA TYR A 319 -10.21 17.44 -9.26
C TYR A 319 -10.76 17.99 -10.57
N SER A 320 -11.63 17.24 -11.25
CA SER A 320 -12.34 17.75 -12.42
C SER A 320 -13.17 18.99 -12.04
N ALA A 321 -13.44 19.87 -13.01
CA ALA A 321 -14.30 21.05 -12.79
C ALA A 321 -15.69 20.65 -12.26
N GLN A 322 -16.23 19.53 -12.75
CA GLN A 322 -17.50 18.96 -12.26
C GLN A 322 -17.40 18.54 -10.79
N ARG A 323 -16.28 17.93 -10.39
CA ARG A 323 -16.04 17.53 -9.00
C ARG A 323 -15.88 18.71 -8.07
N LEU A 324 -15.16 19.75 -8.48
CA LEU A 324 -15.00 20.98 -7.72
C LEU A 324 -16.35 21.64 -7.45
N ALA A 325 -17.22 21.71 -8.47
CA ALA A 325 -18.59 22.22 -8.30
C ALA A 325 -19.42 21.38 -7.32
N ALA A 326 -19.31 20.05 -7.39
CA ALA A 326 -20.00 19.15 -6.45
C ALA A 326 -19.48 19.27 -5.01
N LEU A 327 -18.17 19.42 -4.83
CA LEU A 327 -17.54 19.68 -3.52
C LEU A 327 -17.96 21.03 -2.94
N ALA A 328 -18.07 22.07 -3.79
CA ALA A 328 -18.56 23.38 -3.37
C ALA A 328 -19.99 23.31 -2.84
N GLY A 329 -20.85 22.48 -3.46
CA GLY A 329 -22.20 22.18 -2.95
C GLY A 329 -22.20 21.57 -1.54
N LEU A 330 -21.14 20.85 -1.16
CA LEU A 330 -20.92 20.29 0.18
C LEU A 330 -20.18 21.25 1.13
N GLY A 331 -20.00 22.52 0.74
CA GLY A 331 -19.30 23.52 1.56
C GLY A 331 -17.78 23.37 1.57
N VAL A 332 -17.21 22.72 0.53
CA VAL A 332 -15.76 22.56 0.34
C VAL A 332 -15.35 23.31 -0.92
N THR A 333 -14.69 24.46 -0.75
CA THR A 333 -14.14 25.26 -1.86
C THR A 333 -12.66 24.97 -2.01
N LEU A 334 -12.24 24.63 -3.22
CA LEU A 334 -10.85 24.37 -3.59
C LEU A 334 -10.51 25.15 -4.85
N ASP A 335 -9.23 25.47 -5.02
CA ASP A 335 -8.73 26.10 -6.23
C ASP A 335 -8.82 25.13 -7.42
N ALA A 336 -9.01 25.70 -8.61
CA ALA A 336 -9.01 24.92 -9.84
C ALA A 336 -7.60 24.39 -10.15
N ALA A 337 -7.57 23.22 -10.78
CA ALA A 337 -6.36 22.60 -11.28
C ALA A 337 -5.65 23.46 -12.33
N GLU A 338 -4.32 23.29 -12.42
CA GLU A 338 -3.56 23.85 -13.54
C GLU A 338 -4.00 23.22 -14.88
N PRO A 339 -4.08 23.98 -15.98
CA PRO A 339 -4.48 23.46 -17.27
C PRO A 339 -3.61 22.27 -17.72
N GLY A 340 -4.24 21.12 -18.00
CA GLY A 340 -3.55 19.91 -18.46
C GLY A 340 -3.19 18.90 -17.37
N ALA A 341 -3.59 19.15 -16.11
CA ALA A 341 -3.52 18.16 -15.06
C ALA A 341 -4.40 16.93 -15.37
N VAL A 342 -3.94 15.76 -14.95
CA VAL A 342 -4.72 14.52 -15.04
C VAL A 342 -5.74 14.50 -13.90
N GLU A 343 -7.01 14.46 -14.25
CA GLU A 343 -8.10 14.46 -13.28
C GLU A 343 -8.15 13.11 -12.53
N ALA A 344 -8.08 13.16 -11.20
CA ALA A 344 -8.29 11.99 -10.35
C ALA A 344 -9.31 12.29 -9.25
N ASP A 345 -10.58 12.37 -9.66
CA ASP A 345 -11.71 12.55 -8.76
C ASP A 345 -11.73 11.57 -7.58
N TYR A 346 -11.22 10.35 -7.77
CA TYR A 346 -11.17 9.31 -6.76
C TYR A 346 -10.11 9.52 -5.66
N LEU A 347 -9.13 10.40 -5.86
CA LEU A 347 -7.96 10.52 -4.99
C LEU A 347 -8.01 11.79 -4.14
N THR A 348 -7.81 11.64 -2.84
CA THR A 348 -7.58 12.76 -1.92
C THR A 348 -6.31 12.51 -1.11
N THR A 349 -5.34 13.43 -1.17
CA THR A 349 -4.08 13.32 -0.40
C THR A 349 -4.10 14.22 0.83
N LEU A 350 -3.94 13.62 2.00
CA LEU A 350 -3.81 14.32 3.28
C LEU A 350 -2.39 14.89 3.41
N ARG A 351 -2.28 16.21 3.43
CA ARG A 351 -0.99 16.93 3.38
C ARG A 351 -0.41 17.30 4.74
N GLN A 352 -1.25 17.40 5.78
CA GLN A 352 -0.83 17.86 7.11
C GLN A 352 -0.56 16.68 8.04
N SER A 353 0.69 16.52 8.47
CA SER A 353 1.04 15.61 9.57
C SER A 353 0.79 16.30 10.92
N ARG A 354 0.07 15.63 11.81
CA ARG A 354 -0.13 16.09 13.21
C ARG A 354 0.79 15.36 14.21
N ARG A 355 1.45 14.29 13.76
CA ARG A 355 2.29 13.43 14.63
C ARG A 355 3.76 13.84 14.62
N PHE A 356 4.19 14.47 13.54
CA PHE A 356 5.54 14.98 13.38
C PHE A 356 5.41 16.49 13.24
N ASP A 357 5.85 17.24 14.26
CA ASP A 357 6.07 18.67 14.05
C ASP A 357 7.02 18.81 12.87
N ALA A 358 6.66 19.66 11.91
CA ALA A 358 7.48 19.88 10.70
C ALA A 358 8.91 20.37 11.03
N SER A 359 9.13 20.82 12.28
CA SER A 359 10.41 21.24 12.85
C SER A 359 11.21 20.11 13.53
N GLY A 360 10.65 18.90 13.68
CA GLY A 360 11.34 17.76 14.29
C GLY A 360 12.27 17.04 13.30
N GLY A 361 13.45 16.60 13.76
CA GLY A 361 14.48 15.99 12.91
C GLY A 361 14.02 14.78 12.07
N ILE A 362 13.06 13.98 12.56
CA ILE A 362 12.51 12.82 11.82
C ILE A 362 11.70 13.27 10.60
N GLY A 363 10.89 14.33 10.73
CA GLY A 363 10.07 14.84 9.64
C GLY A 363 10.92 15.45 8.53
N GLU A 364 11.95 16.19 8.89
CA GLU A 364 12.96 16.73 7.96
C GLU A 364 13.66 15.60 7.19
N LEU A 365 14.19 14.61 7.91
CA LEU A 365 14.87 13.47 7.30
C LEU A 365 13.96 12.70 6.33
N ALA A 366 12.71 12.44 6.72
CA ALA A 366 11.76 11.75 5.85
C ALA A 366 11.52 12.51 4.54
N ARG A 367 11.36 13.84 4.60
CA ARG A 367 11.15 14.67 3.40
C ARG A 367 12.37 14.68 2.48
N GLN A 368 13.58 14.76 3.05
CA GLN A 368 14.82 14.72 2.29
C GLN A 368 15.01 13.37 1.59
N VAL A 369 14.69 12.25 2.27
CA VAL A 369 14.71 10.91 1.68
C VAL A 369 13.71 10.81 0.53
N LEU A 370 12.49 11.31 0.68
CA LEU A 370 11.47 11.32 -0.37
C LEU A 370 11.87 12.19 -1.57
N ALA A 371 12.57 13.30 -1.32
CA ALA A 371 13.10 14.17 -2.37
C ALA A 371 14.37 13.61 -3.05
N GLY A 372 14.90 12.47 -2.59
CA GLY A 372 16.17 11.91 -3.07
C GLY A 372 17.40 12.71 -2.64
N ASP A 373 17.27 13.62 -1.67
CA ASP A 373 18.37 14.43 -1.14
C ASP A 373 19.19 13.64 -0.12
N GLY A 374 20.13 12.83 -0.63
CA GLY A 374 21.03 12.04 0.20
C GLY A 374 22.01 12.89 1.02
N ALA A 375 22.43 14.05 0.51
CA ALA A 375 23.38 14.91 1.19
C ALA A 375 22.72 15.60 2.39
N GLY A 376 21.55 16.20 2.19
CA GLY A 376 20.75 16.79 3.26
C GLY A 376 20.34 15.75 4.30
N SER A 377 19.95 14.55 3.87
CA SER A 377 19.60 13.44 4.78
C SER A 377 20.75 13.08 5.74
N LEU A 378 21.98 12.97 5.21
CA LEU A 378 23.16 12.69 6.03
C LEU A 378 23.52 13.85 6.97
N GLN A 379 23.34 15.09 6.52
CA GLN A 379 23.56 16.28 7.34
C GLN A 379 22.57 16.32 8.50
N THR A 380 21.27 16.14 8.24
CA THR A 380 20.22 16.06 9.26
C THR A 380 20.54 14.99 10.29
N LEU A 381 20.95 13.79 9.85
CA LEU A 381 21.35 12.70 10.74
C LEU A 381 22.56 13.03 11.63
N ALA A 382 23.44 13.92 11.19
CA ALA A 382 24.60 14.35 11.96
C ALA A 382 24.28 15.49 12.94
N THR A 383 23.28 16.32 12.66
CA THR A 383 23.00 17.56 13.41
C THR A 383 21.73 17.52 14.26
N ALA A 384 20.83 16.54 14.06
CA ALA A 384 19.50 16.52 14.69
C ALA A 384 19.44 16.15 16.19
N GLY A 385 20.59 16.02 16.88
CA GLY A 385 20.66 15.93 18.34
C GLY A 385 20.06 14.65 18.95
N GLU A 386 19.35 14.76 20.08
CA GLU A 386 18.89 13.60 20.91
C GLU A 386 17.89 12.66 20.19
N VAL A 387 17.14 13.15 19.19
CA VAL A 387 16.08 12.39 18.52
C VAL A 387 16.61 11.53 17.37
N LEU A 388 17.69 11.96 16.73
CA LEU A 388 18.31 11.27 15.60
C LEU A 388 19.83 11.29 15.77
N ALA A 389 20.43 10.11 15.84
CA ALA A 389 21.87 9.97 15.94
C ALA A 389 22.38 9.01 14.87
N LEU A 390 23.31 9.48 14.03
CA LEU A 390 24.11 8.62 13.19
C LEU A 390 25.19 7.93 14.05
N GLN A 391 25.06 6.63 14.27
CA GLN A 391 26.12 5.83 14.88
C GLN A 391 27.19 5.48 13.84
N ASP A 392 28.43 5.31 14.29
CA ASP A 392 29.61 5.07 13.44
C ASP A 392 29.33 4.02 12.34
N ARG A 393 29.81 4.31 11.13
CA ARG A 393 29.69 3.47 9.93
C ARG A 393 30.40 2.12 10.10
N THR A 394 31.28 1.99 11.09
CA THR A 394 31.88 0.73 11.52
C THR A 394 30.82 -0.14 12.24
N ARG A 395 29.89 -0.70 11.46
CA ARG A 395 28.84 -1.61 11.94
C ARG A 395 29.45 -2.61 12.94
N SER A 396 29.10 -2.49 14.22
CA SER A 396 29.76 -3.20 15.32
C SER A 396 28.76 -4.00 16.15
N ALA A 397 29.08 -5.27 16.42
CA ALA A 397 28.26 -6.14 17.25
C ALA A 397 28.15 -5.61 18.69
N ALA A 398 29.13 -4.84 19.16
CA ALA A 398 29.11 -4.24 20.50
C ALA A 398 27.96 -3.22 20.65
N VAL A 399 27.67 -2.45 19.60
CA VAL A 399 26.56 -1.47 19.61
C VAL A 399 25.23 -2.19 19.71
N VAL A 400 25.04 -3.25 18.92
CA VAL A 400 23.82 -4.07 18.95
C VAL A 400 23.66 -4.72 20.33
N THR A 401 24.73 -5.29 20.89
CA THR A 401 24.72 -5.88 22.25
C THR A 401 24.30 -4.86 23.31
N ARG A 402 24.81 -3.63 23.23
CA ARG A 402 24.39 -2.54 24.13
C ARG A 402 22.89 -2.26 24.01
N TRP A 403 22.35 -2.16 22.79
CA TRP A 403 20.91 -1.97 22.59
C TRP A 403 20.07 -3.13 23.15
N LEU A 404 20.52 -4.37 22.97
CA LEU A 404 19.85 -5.53 23.53
C LEU A 404 19.84 -5.48 25.07
N ASP A 405 20.97 -5.11 25.67
CA ASP A 405 21.10 -4.98 27.12
C ASP A 405 20.22 -3.87 27.68
N THR A 406 20.14 -2.72 27.00
CA THR A 406 19.34 -1.58 27.45
C THR A 406 17.84 -1.77 27.23
N HIS A 407 17.44 -2.36 26.10
CA HIS A 407 16.04 -2.32 25.66
C HIS A 407 15.33 -3.68 25.63
N TYR A 408 16.05 -4.79 25.46
CA TYR A 408 15.45 -6.13 25.43
C TYR A 408 15.58 -6.88 26.76
N ARG A 409 16.61 -6.60 27.56
CA ARG A 409 16.76 -7.18 28.91
C ARG A 409 15.61 -6.87 29.87
N PRO A 410 15.06 -5.65 29.92
CA PRO A 410 13.91 -5.35 30.78
C PRO A 410 12.69 -6.23 30.49
N ILE A 411 12.54 -6.74 29.26
CA ILE A 411 11.42 -7.63 28.89
C ILE A 411 11.52 -8.96 29.65
N ALA A 412 12.74 -9.48 29.84
CA ALA A 412 12.97 -10.70 30.60
C ALA A 412 12.83 -10.48 32.11
N GLU A 413 13.17 -9.28 32.59
CA GLU A 413 13.15 -8.88 34.00
C GLU A 413 11.77 -8.39 34.48
N ALA A 414 10.86 -8.10 33.55
CA ALA A 414 9.50 -7.66 33.83
C ALA A 414 8.77 -8.63 34.77
N GLN A 415 8.03 -8.06 35.72
CA GLN A 415 7.29 -8.80 36.74
C GLN A 415 5.91 -9.24 36.25
N GLY A 416 5.40 -8.61 35.18
CA GLY A 416 4.11 -8.93 34.56
C GLY A 416 4.13 -8.80 33.03
N LEU A 417 3.08 -9.35 32.40
CA LEU A 417 2.94 -9.33 30.94
C LEU A 417 2.80 -7.90 30.40
N ASP A 418 2.02 -7.05 31.06
CA ASP A 418 1.80 -5.66 30.61
C ASP A 418 3.11 -4.86 30.60
N GLU A 419 3.91 -5.00 31.65
CA GLU A 419 5.24 -4.37 31.74
C GLU A 419 6.17 -4.88 30.62
N ALA A 420 6.18 -6.19 30.37
CA ALA A 420 6.97 -6.80 29.30
C ALA A 420 6.55 -6.28 27.92
N PHE A 421 5.23 -6.18 27.65
CA PHE A 421 4.72 -5.67 26.38
C PHE A 421 4.99 -4.16 26.21
N GLN A 422 4.87 -3.36 27.28
CA GLN A 422 5.24 -1.95 27.25
C GLN A 422 6.74 -1.77 26.96
N ALA A 423 7.61 -2.55 27.60
CA ALA A 423 9.05 -2.53 27.33
C ALA A 423 9.35 -2.93 25.87
N LEU A 424 8.69 -3.98 25.38
CA LEU A 424 8.84 -4.47 24.01
C LEU A 424 8.42 -3.43 22.95
N GLN A 425 7.45 -2.55 23.25
CA GLN A 425 7.00 -1.51 22.32
C GLN A 425 7.96 -0.32 22.21
N ARG A 426 8.85 -0.10 23.19
CA ARG A 426 9.73 1.07 23.25
C ARG A 426 10.88 1.06 22.24
N PHE A 427 11.32 -0.12 21.79
CA PHE A 427 12.51 -0.22 20.94
C PHE A 427 12.39 -1.34 19.91
N ARG A 428 12.89 -1.07 18.70
CA ARG A 428 12.92 -1.99 17.56
C ARG A 428 14.21 -1.83 16.79
N ILE A 429 14.79 -2.95 16.37
CA ILE A 429 15.88 -2.98 15.40
C ILE A 429 15.28 -3.30 14.03
N LEU A 430 15.57 -2.46 13.04
CA LEU A 430 15.15 -2.66 11.66
C LEU A 430 16.39 -2.98 10.81
N CYS A 431 16.28 -4.04 10.00
CA CYS A 431 17.35 -4.47 9.09
C CYS A 431 16.84 -4.41 7.64
N PRO A 432 17.64 -3.90 6.69
CA PRO A 432 17.23 -3.79 5.29
C PRO A 432 17.20 -5.15 4.55
N ALA A 433 17.84 -6.18 5.10
CA ALA A 433 17.91 -7.51 4.50
C ALA A 433 17.59 -8.61 5.51
N ARG A 434 17.10 -9.77 5.04
CA ARG A 434 16.88 -10.96 5.87
C ARG A 434 18.21 -11.67 6.18
N GLY A 435 19.02 -11.93 5.14
CA GLY A 435 20.32 -12.59 5.24
C GLY A 435 21.50 -11.62 5.27
N GLY A 436 22.71 -12.19 5.35
CA GLY A 436 23.97 -11.45 5.40
C GLY A 436 24.39 -11.07 6.84
N PRO A 437 25.58 -10.46 7.00
CA PRO A 437 26.18 -10.21 8.32
C PRO A 437 25.39 -9.22 9.20
N TRP A 438 24.55 -8.38 8.58
CA TRP A 438 23.70 -7.38 9.24
C TRP A 438 22.22 -7.57 8.91
N GLY A 439 21.86 -8.76 8.43
CA GLY A 439 20.47 -9.12 8.19
C GLY A 439 19.75 -9.55 9.47
N VAL A 440 18.42 -9.64 9.39
CA VAL A 440 17.56 -10.09 10.50
C VAL A 440 18.07 -11.36 11.16
N GLU A 441 18.51 -12.35 10.37
CA GLU A 441 19.00 -13.62 10.90
C GLU A 441 20.29 -13.46 11.71
N ALA A 442 21.22 -12.61 11.28
CA ALA A 442 22.46 -12.37 11.99
C ALA A 442 22.22 -11.60 13.30
N ILE A 443 21.36 -10.57 13.27
CA ILE A 443 20.97 -9.82 14.47
C ILE A 443 20.24 -10.72 15.46
N ASN A 444 19.34 -11.59 15.00
CA ASN A 444 18.65 -12.55 15.87
C ASN A 444 19.63 -13.56 16.48
N ARG A 445 20.65 -14.03 15.74
CA ARG A 445 21.71 -14.88 16.32
C ARG A 445 22.49 -14.17 17.42
N LEU A 446 22.85 -12.90 17.21
CA LEU A 446 23.52 -12.09 18.24
C LEU A 446 22.62 -11.92 19.47
N ALA A 447 21.34 -11.62 19.27
CA ALA A 447 20.36 -11.50 20.35
C ALA A 447 20.21 -12.81 21.14
N LEU A 448 20.12 -13.95 20.46
CA LEU A 448 20.05 -15.26 21.09
C LEU A 448 21.32 -15.57 21.90
N ALA A 449 22.50 -15.34 21.34
CA ALA A 449 23.77 -15.57 22.04
C ALA A 449 23.90 -14.69 23.29
N ARG A 450 23.41 -13.44 23.24
CA ARG A 450 23.49 -12.50 24.35
C ARG A 450 22.45 -12.74 25.44
N MET A 451 21.20 -13.02 25.05
CA MET A 451 20.05 -13.09 25.95
C MET A 451 19.76 -14.50 26.46
N ASN A 452 20.26 -15.54 25.79
CA ASN A 452 20.04 -16.95 26.13
C ASN A 452 21.36 -17.73 26.19
N PRO A 453 22.26 -17.39 27.13
CA PRO A 453 23.56 -18.06 27.25
C PRO A 453 23.44 -19.56 27.57
N ALA A 454 22.33 -19.99 28.16
CA ALA A 454 22.04 -21.39 28.47
C ALA A 454 21.58 -22.22 27.25
N GLY A 455 21.37 -21.60 26.08
CA GLY A 455 21.01 -22.32 24.85
C GLY A 455 19.61 -22.96 24.87
N LEU A 456 18.70 -22.48 25.71
CA LEU A 456 17.36 -23.06 25.86
C LEU A 456 16.50 -22.79 24.60
N ALA A 457 15.67 -23.76 24.20
CA ALA A 457 14.74 -23.58 23.08
C ALA A 457 13.78 -22.39 23.30
N HIS A 458 13.34 -22.22 24.54
CA HIS A 458 12.53 -21.11 25.03
C HIS A 458 13.17 -20.53 26.30
N TYR A 459 13.24 -19.20 26.40
CA TYR A 459 13.76 -18.49 27.57
C TYR A 459 12.83 -17.33 27.92
N ARG A 460 12.80 -16.93 29.21
CA ARG A 460 11.96 -15.84 29.70
C ARG A 460 12.30 -14.53 28.99
N GLY A 461 11.29 -13.82 28.49
CA GLY A 461 11.45 -12.55 27.79
C GLY A 461 11.81 -12.66 26.31
N LYS A 462 11.91 -13.87 25.74
CA LYS A 462 12.10 -14.07 24.29
C LYS A 462 10.85 -13.59 23.53
N PRO A 463 10.93 -12.51 22.72
CA PRO A 463 9.84 -12.15 21.83
C PRO A 463 9.79 -13.18 20.69
N ILE A 464 8.59 -13.62 20.32
CA ILE A 464 8.35 -14.55 19.20
C ILE A 464 7.60 -13.81 18.10
#